data_AF-A0A1G7G4X6-F1
#
_entry.id   AF-A0A1G7G4X6-F1
#
_cell.length_a   1.000
_cell.length_b   1.000
_cell.length_c   1.000
_cell.angle_alpha   90.00
_cell.angle_beta   90.00
_cell.angle_gamma   90.00
#
_symmetry.space_group_name_H-M   'P 1'
#
loop_
_entity.id
_entity.type
_entity.pdbx_description
1 polymer ?
#
loop_
_entity_poly.entity_id
_entity_poly.type
_entity_poly.pdbx_seq_one_letter_code
_entity_poly.pdbx_strand_id
1 'polypeptide(L)'
;MTATGSHGCGRPHHGGYDGMGIGALEPRMLCTLTVARYFFQSFAVPQLEGWTRALSGAEHLLGRDAAPGFACAVLRVVQAMRRSRKSVFHFSNPDCSNCAARLSGHERLLLNALRATLQDRPDNAEGHAMLLCEGNDTSEFLEEVEALARMMEARPHRVLN
;
A
#
# COMPACT_ATOMS: atom_id res chain seq x y z
N MET A 1 -4.04 -12.67 -12.58
CA MET A 1 -2.99 -11.65 -12.37
C MET A 1 -2.02 -11.79 -13.52
N THR A 2 -1.88 -10.78 -14.37
CA THR A 2 -0.93 -10.77 -15.47
C THR A 2 -0.12 -9.49 -15.38
N ALA A 3 1.20 -9.62 -15.36
CA ALA A 3 2.05 -8.51 -15.76
C ALA A 3 2.62 -8.80 -17.14
N THR A 4 2.52 -7.81 -18.00
CA THR A 4 3.22 -7.79 -19.28
C THR A 4 4.54 -7.06 -19.10
N GLY A 5 5.61 -7.71 -19.56
CA GLY A 5 6.99 -7.23 -19.54
C GLY A 5 7.26 -6.01 -20.44
N SER A 6 8.21 -5.21 -19.97
CA SER A 6 9.05 -4.23 -20.67
C SER A 6 8.65 -3.85 -22.11
N HIS A 7 7.75 -2.87 -22.24
CA HIS A 7 7.64 -2.01 -23.41
C HIS A 7 7.49 -0.57 -22.91
N GLY A 8 8.10 0.40 -23.58
CA GLY A 8 8.14 1.81 -23.16
C GLY A 8 6.79 2.33 -22.68
N CYS A 9 6.82 3.23 -21.68
CA CYS A 9 5.66 3.88 -21.08
C CYS A 9 4.90 4.73 -22.12
N GLY A 10 4.18 4.08 -23.04
CA GLY A 10 3.58 4.65 -24.24
C GLY A 10 2.06 4.55 -24.25
N ARG A 11 1.40 4.59 -23.08
CA ARG A 11 -0.06 4.79 -23.04
C ARG A 11 -0.38 6.20 -22.56
N PRO A 12 -1.15 6.99 -23.33
CA PRO A 12 -1.82 8.14 -22.75
C PRO A 12 -2.80 7.61 -21.71
N HIS A 13 -2.52 7.86 -20.44
CA HIS A 13 -3.41 7.46 -19.36
C HIS A 13 -4.63 8.40 -19.36
N HIS A 14 -5.77 7.86 -19.80
CA HIS A 14 -7.06 8.51 -19.66
C HIS A 14 -7.39 8.75 -18.18
N GLY A 15 -7.84 9.97 -17.87
CA GLY A 15 -8.66 10.25 -16.70
C GLY A 15 -7.89 10.66 -15.46
N GLY A 16 -7.82 11.99 -15.26
CA GLY A 16 -7.29 12.62 -14.07
C GLY A 16 -8.05 12.29 -12.78
N TYR A 17 -7.33 12.48 -11.69
CA TYR A 17 -7.89 12.73 -10.37
C TYR A 17 -6.85 13.57 -9.60
N ASP A 18 -6.85 14.87 -9.87
CA ASP A 18 -6.14 15.86 -9.07
C ASP A 18 -6.58 15.71 -7.61
N GLY A 19 -5.68 15.22 -6.76
CA GLY A 19 -5.99 15.01 -5.34
C GLY A 19 -4.89 14.23 -4.63
N MET A 20 -3.98 14.90 -3.94
CA MET A 20 -2.83 14.29 -3.28
C MET A 20 -1.88 13.54 -4.22
N GLY A 21 -0.87 14.27 -4.71
CA GLY A 21 0.32 13.67 -5.27
C GLY A 21 1.12 12.95 -4.19
N ILE A 22 1.97 12.01 -4.60
CA ILE A 22 2.85 11.25 -3.70
C ILE A 22 3.75 12.16 -2.84
N GLY A 23 4.09 13.34 -3.35
CA GLY A 23 4.90 14.33 -2.61
C GLY A 23 4.25 14.91 -1.35
N ALA A 24 2.95 14.72 -1.14
CA ALA A 24 2.25 15.17 0.07
C ALA A 24 1.99 14.04 1.09
N LEU A 25 2.52 12.83 0.86
CA LEU A 25 2.39 11.72 1.79
C LEU A 25 3.44 11.81 2.90
N GLU A 26 2.99 11.67 4.14
CA GLU A 26 3.86 11.48 5.30
C GLU A 26 4.81 10.28 5.10
N PRO A 27 6.05 10.30 5.61
CA PRO A 27 7.06 9.27 5.32
C PRO A 27 6.60 7.83 5.58
N ARG A 28 5.83 7.60 6.65
CA ARG A 28 5.28 6.27 6.98
C ARG A 28 4.23 5.82 5.97
N MET A 29 3.38 6.72 5.49
CA MET A 29 2.39 6.42 4.44
C MET A 29 3.07 6.10 3.11
N LEU A 30 4.14 6.83 2.78
CA LEU A 30 4.96 6.54 1.60
C LEU A 30 5.66 5.18 1.72
N CYS A 31 6.19 4.85 2.90
CA CYS A 31 6.74 3.52 3.19
C CYS A 31 5.69 2.43 2.98
N THR A 32 4.50 2.56 3.60
CA THR A 32 3.38 1.63 3.42
C THR A 32 3.05 1.43 1.93
N LEU A 33 2.90 2.52 1.17
CA LEU A 33 2.61 2.45 -0.27
C LEU A 33 3.70 1.70 -1.04
N THR A 34 4.96 1.98 -0.72
CA THR A 34 6.12 1.39 -1.41
C THR A 34 6.20 -0.12 -1.14
N VAL A 35 6.06 -0.52 0.12
CA VAL A 35 6.02 -1.92 0.54
C VAL A 35 4.83 -2.64 -0.09
N ALA A 36 3.64 -2.04 -0.05
CA ALA A 36 2.44 -2.60 -0.66
C ALA A 36 2.60 -2.82 -2.18
N ARG A 37 3.20 -1.86 -2.90
CA ARG A 37 3.49 -2.00 -4.34
C ARG A 37 4.39 -3.18 -4.66
N TYR A 38 5.42 -3.42 -3.85
CA TYR A 38 6.27 -4.59 -4.02
C TYR A 38 5.56 -5.92 -3.73
N PHE A 39 4.62 -5.94 -2.78
CA PHE A 39 3.75 -7.11 -2.61
C PHE A 39 2.76 -7.27 -3.76
N PHE A 40 2.15 -6.20 -4.28
CA PHE A 40 1.32 -6.26 -5.47
C PHE A 40 2.10 -6.83 -6.67
N GLN A 41 3.33 -6.37 -6.87
CA GLN A 41 4.24 -6.90 -7.88
C GLN A 41 4.55 -8.38 -7.64
N SER A 42 4.80 -8.80 -6.39
CA SER A 42 5.07 -10.21 -6.06
C SER A 42 3.89 -11.13 -6.37
N PHE A 43 2.66 -10.65 -6.17
CA PHE A 43 1.47 -11.42 -6.55
C PHE A 43 1.19 -11.36 -8.05
N ALA A 44 1.52 -10.24 -8.70
CA ALA A 44 1.33 -10.09 -10.14
C ALA A 44 2.37 -10.86 -10.97
N VAL A 45 3.62 -10.92 -10.50
CA VAL A 45 4.81 -11.49 -11.13
C VAL A 45 5.72 -12.09 -10.05
N PRO A 46 5.47 -13.33 -9.63
CA PRO A 46 6.27 -13.97 -8.57
C PRO A 46 7.77 -14.00 -8.86
N GLN A 47 8.16 -14.06 -10.13
CA GLN A 47 9.55 -14.12 -10.59
C GLN A 47 10.35 -12.85 -10.33
N LEU A 48 9.70 -11.72 -10.05
CA LEU A 48 10.39 -10.46 -9.73
C LEU A 48 10.81 -10.38 -8.25
N GLU A 49 10.38 -11.33 -7.42
CA GLU A 49 10.76 -11.43 -6.01
C GLU A 49 10.58 -10.11 -5.23
N GLY A 50 9.56 -9.32 -5.58
CA GLY A 50 9.36 -7.97 -5.03
C GLY A 50 9.32 -7.93 -3.51
N TRP A 51 8.89 -9.01 -2.85
CA TRP A 51 8.87 -9.17 -1.40
C TRP A 51 10.24 -8.92 -0.75
N THR A 52 11.35 -9.27 -1.42
CA THR A 52 12.71 -8.97 -0.95
C THR A 52 12.96 -7.46 -0.94
N ARG A 53 12.53 -6.74 -1.99
CA ARG A 53 12.62 -5.28 -2.07
C ARG A 53 11.69 -4.58 -1.10
N ALA A 54 10.53 -5.18 -0.82
CA ALA A 54 9.60 -4.68 0.20
C ALA A 54 10.29 -4.66 1.58
N LEU A 55 10.98 -5.75 1.94
CA LEU A 55 11.71 -5.84 3.20
C LEU A 55 12.91 -4.89 3.24
N SER A 56 13.78 -4.91 2.23
CA SER A 56 14.94 -4.01 2.16
C SER A 56 14.55 -2.53 2.20
N GLY A 57 13.45 -2.16 1.51
CA GLY A 57 12.93 -0.80 1.54
C GLY A 57 12.37 -0.40 2.91
N ALA A 58 11.69 -1.32 3.60
CA ALA A 58 11.23 -1.10 4.97
C ALA A 58 12.40 -0.96 5.94
N GLU A 59 13.46 -1.78 5.82
CA GLU A 59 14.67 -1.71 6.65
C GLU A 59 15.36 -0.36 6.53
N HIS A 60 15.44 0.20 5.32
CA HIS A 60 16.06 1.50 5.09
C HIS A 60 15.34 2.64 5.84
N LEU A 61 14.01 2.55 6.01
CA LEU A 61 13.19 3.59 6.63
C LEU A 61 12.92 3.37 8.12
N LEU A 62 12.82 2.12 8.56
CA LEU A 62 12.38 1.75 9.91
C LEU A 62 13.48 1.09 10.75
N GLY A 63 14.59 0.69 10.14
CA GLY A 63 15.63 -0.11 10.77
C GLY A 63 15.31 -1.61 10.78
N ARG A 64 16.35 -2.43 10.99
CA ARG A 64 16.28 -3.90 10.92
C ARG A 64 15.31 -4.53 11.91
N ASP A 65 15.14 -3.96 13.09
CA ASP A 65 14.31 -4.56 14.14
C ASP A 65 12.81 -4.33 13.88
N ALA A 66 12.44 -3.15 13.37
CA ALA A 66 11.04 -2.79 13.15
C ALA A 66 10.50 -3.20 11.76
N ALA A 67 11.38 -3.30 10.77
CA ALA A 67 10.98 -3.52 9.38
C ALA A 67 10.26 -4.86 9.12
N PRO A 68 10.69 -6.02 9.65
CA PRO A 68 10.00 -7.29 9.41
C PRO A 68 8.55 -7.26 9.90
N GLY A 69 8.32 -6.75 11.11
CA GLY A 69 6.97 -6.61 11.68
C GLY A 69 6.09 -5.70 10.83
N PHE A 70 6.62 -4.55 10.42
CA PHE A 70 5.90 -3.60 9.57
C PHE A 70 5.57 -4.18 8.19
N ALA A 71 6.54 -4.81 7.53
CA ALA A 71 6.33 -5.44 6.22
C ALA A 71 5.28 -6.55 6.30
N CYS A 72 5.29 -7.37 7.35
CA CYS A 72 4.27 -8.39 7.60
C CYS A 72 2.87 -7.77 7.82
N ALA A 73 2.75 -6.66 8.54
CA ALA A 73 1.48 -5.97 8.72
C ALA A 73 0.94 -5.43 7.39
N VAL A 74 1.79 -4.81 6.56
CA VAL A 74 1.40 -4.37 5.22
C VAL A 74 0.98 -5.57 4.36
N LEU A 75 1.70 -6.69 4.42
CA LEU A 75 1.35 -7.92 3.70
C LEU A 75 -0.04 -8.43 4.09
N ARG A 76 -0.38 -8.46 5.39
CA ARG A 76 -1.69 -8.90 5.86
C ARG A 76 -2.83 -8.02 5.34
N VAL A 77 -2.65 -6.70 5.36
CA VAL A 77 -3.60 -5.75 4.73
C VAL A 77 -3.80 -6.08 3.25
N VAL A 78 -2.70 -6.29 2.51
CA VAL A 78 -2.76 -6.65 1.09
C VAL A 78 -3.49 -7.97 0.86
N GLN A 79 -3.25 -8.97 1.69
CA GLN A 79 -3.89 -10.28 1.57
C GLN A 79 -5.39 -10.23 1.91
N ALA A 80 -5.78 -9.52 2.97
CA ALA A 80 -7.18 -9.33 3.34
C ALA A 80 -7.96 -8.62 2.22
N MET A 81 -7.41 -7.53 1.68
CA MET A 81 -7.96 -6.85 0.51
C MET A 81 -8.12 -7.81 -0.69
N ARG A 82 -7.11 -8.66 -0.96
CA ARG A 82 -7.16 -9.64 -2.07
C ARG A 82 -8.21 -10.73 -1.87
N ARG A 83 -8.51 -11.13 -0.63
CA ARG A 83 -9.56 -12.12 -0.34
C ARG A 83 -10.95 -11.54 -0.60
N SER A 84 -11.15 -10.28 -0.21
CA SER A 84 -12.42 -9.58 -0.41
C SER A 84 -12.66 -9.19 -1.87
N ARG A 85 -11.68 -8.57 -2.52
CA ARG A 85 -11.82 -7.99 -3.87
C ARG A 85 -11.86 -9.08 -4.95
N LYS A 86 -12.72 -8.93 -5.97
CA LYS A 86 -12.84 -9.89 -7.09
C LYS A 86 -12.15 -9.41 -8.37
N SER A 87 -12.16 -8.11 -8.64
CA SER A 87 -11.56 -7.57 -9.87
C SER A 87 -10.07 -7.26 -9.72
N VAL A 88 -9.42 -7.01 -10.86
CA VAL A 88 -8.00 -6.62 -10.91
C VAL A 88 -7.75 -5.37 -10.07
N PHE A 89 -6.67 -5.40 -9.28
CA PHE A 89 -6.17 -4.25 -8.56
C PHE A 89 -5.11 -3.52 -9.41
N HIS A 90 -5.41 -2.29 -9.84
CA HIS A 90 -4.45 -1.41 -10.50
C HIS A 90 -3.51 -0.71 -9.50
N PHE A 91 -2.21 -0.83 -9.74
CA PHE A 91 -1.16 -0.18 -8.96
C PHE A 91 -0.07 0.38 -9.88
N SER A 92 0.68 1.35 -9.39
CA SER A 92 1.82 1.92 -10.10
C SER A 92 3.04 1.02 -9.95
N ASN A 93 3.78 0.81 -11.04
CA ASN A 93 5.02 0.03 -11.02
C ASN A 93 6.07 0.69 -10.09
N PRO A 94 6.52 0.03 -9.01
CA PRO A 94 7.52 0.58 -8.10
C PRO A 94 8.91 0.75 -8.74
N ASP A 95 9.23 -0.01 -9.79
CA ASP A 95 10.55 0.02 -10.45
C ASP A 95 10.66 1.06 -11.58
N CYS A 96 9.58 1.79 -11.86
CA CYS A 96 9.58 2.85 -12.89
C CYS A 96 9.45 4.21 -12.21
N SER A 97 10.47 5.06 -12.29
CA SER A 97 10.48 6.38 -11.65
C SER A 97 9.24 7.24 -11.97
N ASN A 98 8.78 7.20 -13.23
CA ASN A 98 7.61 7.95 -13.68
C ASN A 98 6.30 7.36 -13.12
N CYS A 99 6.16 6.04 -13.07
CA CYS A 99 4.97 5.39 -12.49
C CYS A 99 4.96 5.53 -10.96
N ALA A 100 6.10 5.29 -10.32
CA ALA A 100 6.26 5.36 -8.87
C ALA A 100 5.95 6.75 -8.30
N ALA A 101 6.09 7.82 -9.09
CA ALA A 101 5.71 9.18 -8.72
C ALA A 101 4.20 9.47 -8.78
N ARG A 102 3.38 8.54 -9.30
CA ARG A 102 1.92 8.68 -9.41
C ARG A 102 1.19 7.68 -8.53
N LEU A 103 0.03 8.08 -8.04
CA LEU A 103 -0.87 7.22 -7.27
C LEU A 103 -1.98 6.70 -8.19
N SER A 104 -2.29 5.41 -8.12
CA SER A 104 -3.49 4.86 -8.76
C SER A 104 -4.76 5.18 -7.95
N GLY A 105 -5.94 5.06 -8.57
CA GLY A 105 -7.21 5.24 -7.85
C GLY A 105 -7.38 4.22 -6.72
N HIS A 106 -6.98 2.96 -6.91
CA HIS A 106 -7.08 1.94 -5.86
C HIS A 106 -6.03 2.13 -4.76
N GLU A 107 -4.81 2.54 -5.11
CA GLU A 107 -3.79 2.90 -4.12
C GLU A 107 -4.26 4.06 -3.26
N ARG A 108 -4.98 5.03 -3.84
CA ARG A 108 -5.59 6.13 -3.10
C ARG A 108 -6.66 5.66 -2.12
N LEU A 109 -7.54 4.75 -2.52
CA LEU A 109 -8.54 4.17 -1.62
C LEU A 109 -7.89 3.45 -0.44
N LEU A 110 -6.85 2.65 -0.70
CA LEU A 110 -6.08 1.97 0.34
C LEU A 110 -5.46 2.97 1.34
N LEU A 111 -4.77 4.00 0.84
CA LEU A 111 -4.14 5.01 1.68
C LEU A 111 -5.16 5.87 2.43
N ASN A 112 -6.32 6.15 1.83
CA ASN A 112 -7.36 6.91 2.49
C ASN A 112 -8.05 6.11 3.60
N ALA A 113 -8.27 4.79 3.41
CA ALA A 113 -8.74 3.92 4.48
C ALA A 113 -7.77 3.95 5.67
N LEU A 114 -6.48 3.72 5.42
CA LEU A 114 -5.44 3.78 6.46
C LEU A 114 -5.35 5.16 7.13
N ARG A 115 -5.42 6.24 6.35
CA ARG A 115 -5.41 7.60 6.91
C ARG A 115 -6.63 7.86 7.78
N ALA A 116 -7.81 7.45 7.35
CA ALA A 116 -9.03 7.61 8.12
C ALA A 116 -8.94 6.85 9.45
N THR A 117 -8.36 5.64 9.44
CA THR A 117 -8.07 4.89 10.66
C THR A 117 -7.10 5.61 11.58
N LEU A 118 -5.98 6.13 11.05
CA LEU A 118 -5.02 6.96 11.82
C LEU A 118 -5.60 8.28 12.35
N GLN A 119 -6.75 8.70 11.83
CA GLN A 119 -7.45 9.92 12.24
C GLN A 119 -8.66 9.63 13.13
N ASP A 120 -8.85 8.38 13.55
CA ASP A 120 -10.00 7.92 14.33
C ASP A 120 -11.34 8.25 13.66
N ARG A 121 -11.43 8.01 12.35
CA ARG A 121 -12.61 8.25 11.51
C ARG A 121 -13.13 6.93 10.91
N PRO A 122 -13.76 6.06 11.72
CA PRO A 122 -14.16 4.72 11.29
C PRO A 122 -15.10 4.71 10.08
N ASP A 123 -16.12 5.58 10.06
CA ASP A 123 -17.08 5.67 8.94
C ASP A 123 -16.39 5.98 7.60
N ASN A 124 -15.36 6.85 7.63
CA ASN A 124 -14.59 7.18 6.43
C ASN A 124 -13.68 6.02 6.02
N ALA A 125 -13.09 5.31 6.98
CA ALA A 125 -12.27 4.14 6.71
C ALA A 125 -13.12 3.04 6.06
N GLU A 126 -14.32 2.79 6.58
CA GLU A 126 -15.30 1.85 6.04
C GLU A 126 -15.74 2.25 4.64
N GLY A 127 -16.10 3.52 4.39
CA GLY A 127 -16.50 3.98 3.07
C GLY A 127 -15.41 3.77 2.01
N HIS A 128 -14.14 4.02 2.35
CA HIS A 128 -13.02 3.73 1.45
C HIS A 128 -12.79 2.22 1.28
N ALA A 129 -12.94 1.43 2.34
CA ALA A 129 -12.84 -0.02 2.29
C ALA A 129 -13.92 -0.63 1.40
N MET A 130 -15.17 -0.17 1.50
CA MET A 130 -16.28 -0.63 0.65
C MET A 130 -16.00 -0.39 -0.83
N LEU A 131 -15.50 0.80 -1.19
CA LEU A 131 -15.12 1.11 -2.57
C LEU A 131 -13.94 0.24 -3.04
N LEU A 132 -12.93 0.05 -2.19
CA LEU A 132 -11.74 -0.74 -2.50
C LEU A 132 -12.06 -2.24 -2.66
N CYS A 133 -12.97 -2.74 -1.82
CA CYS A 133 -13.39 -4.12 -1.76
C CYS A 133 -14.61 -4.42 -2.65
N GLU A 134 -15.08 -3.44 -3.43
CA GLU A 134 -16.17 -3.60 -4.40
C GLU A 134 -17.52 -3.98 -3.75
N GLY A 135 -17.76 -3.49 -2.52
CA GLY A 135 -18.96 -3.80 -1.73
C GLY A 135 -18.97 -5.21 -1.12
N ASN A 136 -17.88 -5.97 -1.23
CA ASN A 136 -17.72 -7.25 -0.53
C ASN A 136 -17.35 -7.03 0.96
N ASP A 137 -17.27 -8.11 1.74
CA ASP A 137 -16.94 -8.08 3.17
C ASP A 137 -15.58 -7.41 3.45
N THR A 138 -15.63 -6.28 4.16
CA THR A 138 -14.47 -5.44 4.49
C THR A 138 -13.89 -5.73 5.87
N SER A 139 -14.48 -6.62 6.66
CA SER A 139 -14.18 -6.77 8.10
C SER A 139 -12.71 -7.11 8.34
N GLU A 140 -12.21 -8.16 7.70
CA GLU A 140 -10.82 -8.59 7.82
C GLU A 140 -9.83 -7.54 7.28
N PHE A 141 -10.22 -6.79 6.24
CA PHE A 141 -9.39 -5.72 5.72
C PHE A 141 -9.27 -4.56 6.72
N LEU A 142 -10.38 -4.15 7.33
CA LEU A 142 -10.40 -3.08 8.31
C LEU A 142 -9.63 -3.47 9.58
N GLU A 143 -9.76 -4.71 10.05
CA GLU A 143 -9.00 -5.24 11.19
C GLU A 143 -7.48 -5.15 10.96
N GLU A 144 -7.00 -5.56 9.79
CA GLU A 144 -5.57 -5.49 9.47
C GLU A 144 -5.09 -4.06 9.24
N VAL A 145 -5.93 -3.17 8.69
CA VAL A 145 -5.63 -1.74 8.57
C VAL A 145 -5.49 -1.10 9.94
N GLU A 146 -6.36 -1.44 10.89
CA GLU A 146 -6.29 -0.97 12.28
C GLU A 146 -5.04 -1.49 13.00
N ALA A 147 -4.69 -2.77 12.79
CA ALA A 147 -3.45 -3.33 13.32
C ALA A 147 -2.21 -2.60 12.77
N LEU A 148 -2.19 -2.30 11.47
CA LEU A 148 -1.12 -1.51 10.86
C LEU A 148 -1.08 -0.07 11.40
N ALA A 149 -2.24 0.58 11.57
CA ALA A 149 -2.32 1.93 12.11
C ALA A 149 -1.74 2.03 13.52
N ARG A 150 -2.10 1.08 14.41
CA ARG A 150 -1.52 0.97 15.76
C ARG A 150 0.00 0.83 15.74
N MET A 151 0.54 0.03 14.81
CA MET A 151 1.99 -0.11 14.63
C MET A 151 2.65 1.17 14.11
N MET A 152 1.94 1.97 13.30
CA MET A 152 2.46 3.24 12.80
C MET A 152 2.51 4.32 13.88
N GLU A 153 1.57 4.30 14.83
CA GLU A 153 1.49 5.21 15.98
C GLU A 153 2.45 4.84 17.12
N ALA A 154 2.76 3.54 17.26
CA ALA A 154 3.80 3.05 18.15
C ALA A 154 5.16 3.62 17.73
N ARG A 155 5.48 4.80 18.25
CA ARG A 155 6.73 5.53 18.01
C ARG A 155 7.91 4.60 18.37
N PRO A 156 8.96 4.46 17.54
CA PRO A 156 10.13 3.72 17.94
C PRO A 156 10.73 4.39 19.18
N HIS A 157 11.03 3.58 20.21
CA HIS A 157 11.84 4.03 21.33
C HIS A 157 13.12 4.66 20.76
N ARG A 158 13.30 5.96 20.97
CA ARG A 158 14.62 6.59 20.83
C ARG A 158 15.56 5.84 21.76
N VAL A 159 16.44 5.02 21.21
CA VAL A 159 17.68 4.67 21.91
C VAL A 159 18.48 5.97 21.91
N LEU A 160 18.48 6.63 23.07
CA LEU A 160 19.39 7.73 23.35
C LEU A 160 20.80 7.12 23.35
N ASN A 161 21.63 7.50 22.38
CA ASN A 161 23.08 7.48 22.51
C ASN A 161 23.52 8.86 23.00
#